data_AF-A0A937S7V4-F1
#
_entry.id   AF-A0A937S7V4-F1
#
_cell.length_a   1.000
_cell.length_b   1.000
_cell.length_c   1.000
_cell.angle_alpha   90.00
_cell.angle_beta   90.00
_cell.angle_gamma   90.00
#
_symmetry.space_group_name_H-M   'P 1'
#
loop_
_entity.id
_entity.type
_entity.pdbx_description
1 polymer ?
#
loop_
_entity_poly.entity_id
_entity_poly.type
_entity_poly.pdbx_seq_one_letter_code
_entity_poly.pdbx_strand_id
1 'polypeptide(L)' 'MALPSNSECRRRIFTERLPEVAAPWGRKTVRLIQRLQSIGLALAGAAGARLGHCLGYAVCGSTLLNQLERLPLPWLI' A
#
# COMPACT_ATOMS: atom_id res chain seq x y z
N MET A 1 0.77 4.77 -25.12
CA MET A 1 0.56 4.14 -26.44
C MET A 1 0.09 2.72 -26.18
N ALA A 2 -1.23 2.48 -26.24
CA ALA A 2 -1.81 1.18 -25.90
C ALA A 2 -1.57 0.18 -27.04
N LEU A 3 -1.08 -1.02 -26.71
CA LEU A 3 -0.83 -2.09 -27.67
C LEU A 3 -2.15 -2.69 -28.17
N PRO A 4 -2.24 -3.09 -29.45
CA PRO A 4 -3.40 -3.80 -29.98
C PRO A 4 -3.57 -5.18 -29.31
N SER A 5 -4.79 -5.51 -28.88
CA SER A 5 -5.13 -6.75 -28.20
C SER A 5 -5.32 -7.92 -29.19
N ASN A 6 -4.71 -9.07 -28.91
CA ASN A 6 -4.85 -10.32 -29.69
C ASN A 6 -6.09 -11.12 -29.22
N SER A 7 -6.95 -11.51 -30.17
CA SER A 7 -8.27 -12.14 -29.96
C SER A 7 -8.23 -13.59 -29.44
N GLU A 8 -7.10 -14.28 -29.48
CA GLU A 8 -7.02 -15.68 -29.01
C GLU A 8 -6.63 -15.82 -27.53
N CYS A 9 -6.39 -14.71 -26.82
CA CYS A 9 -5.74 -14.78 -25.53
C CYS A 9 -6.71 -14.98 -24.35
N ARG A 10 -6.67 -16.16 -23.72
CA ARG A 10 -7.66 -16.62 -22.73
C ARG A 10 -7.67 -15.90 -21.37
N ARG A 11 -6.70 -15.02 -21.08
CA ARG A 11 -6.66 -14.09 -19.93
C ARG A 11 -5.50 -13.11 -20.14
N ARG A 12 -5.76 -11.95 -20.76
CA ARG A 12 -4.81 -10.83 -20.76
C ARG A 12 -5.28 -9.75 -19.80
N ILE A 13 -4.38 -9.35 -18.90
CA ILE A 13 -4.60 -8.18 -18.07
C ILE A 13 -4.56 -6.99 -19.01
N PHE A 14 -5.71 -6.39 -19.27
CA PHE A 14 -5.89 -5.25 -20.18
C PHE A 14 -5.24 -3.98 -19.67
N THR A 15 -5.03 -3.90 -18.36
CA THR A 15 -4.43 -2.75 -17.71
C THR A 15 -2.91 -2.88 -17.67
N GLU A 16 -2.24 -1.81 -18.10
CA GLU A 16 -0.81 -1.64 -17.90
C GLU A 16 -0.49 -1.80 -16.42
N ARG A 17 0.49 -2.65 -16.12
CA ARG A 17 0.97 -2.82 -14.74
C ARG A 17 1.80 -1.59 -14.39
N LEU A 18 1.40 -0.89 -13.33
CA LEU A 18 2.10 0.27 -12.78
C LEU A 18 2.76 -0.13 -11.44
N PRO A 19 3.89 -0.85 -11.45
CA PRO A 19 4.51 -1.40 -10.24
C PRO A 19 4.91 -0.30 -9.23
N GLU A 20 5.23 0.89 -9.71
CA GLU A 20 5.55 2.06 -8.88
C GLU A 20 4.31 2.62 -8.15
N VAL A 21 3.11 2.39 -8.67
CA VAL A 21 1.85 2.86 -8.07
C VAL A 21 1.32 1.84 -7.08
N ALA A 22 1.27 0.56 -7.47
CA ALA A 22 0.83 -0.54 -6.62
C ALA A 22 1.50 -1.85 -7.05
N ALA A 23 1.89 -2.66 -6.08
CA ALA A 23 2.37 -4.02 -6.35
C ALA A 23 1.30 -4.84 -7.09
N PRO A 24 1.69 -5.81 -7.95
CA PRO A 24 0.74 -6.76 -8.52
C PRO A 24 -0.12 -7.38 -7.42
N TRP A 25 -1.45 -7.41 -7.62
CA TRP A 25 -2.42 -7.90 -6.64
C TRP A 25 -2.50 -7.08 -5.34
N GLY A 26 -1.77 -5.97 -5.25
CA GLY A 26 -1.81 -5.02 -4.14
C GLY A 26 -3.13 -4.28 -4.10
N ARG A 27 -3.76 -4.25 -2.92
CA ARG A 27 -5.00 -3.48 -2.68
C ARG A 27 -4.73 -2.04 -2.23
N LYS A 28 -3.46 -1.67 -2.05
CA LYS A 28 -3.02 -0.36 -1.58
C LYS A 28 -1.92 0.16 -2.49
N THR A 29 -1.92 1.47 -2.71
CA THR A 29 -0.86 2.14 -3.44
C THR A 29 0.41 2.23 -2.58
N VAL A 30 1.57 2.28 -3.23
CA VAL A 30 2.86 2.49 -2.57
C VAL A 30 2.84 3.76 -1.72
N ARG A 31 2.28 4.85 -2.29
CA ARG A 31 2.10 6.13 -1.57
C ARG A 31 1.25 6.00 -0.31
N LEU A 32 0.16 5.23 -0.36
CA LEU A 32 -0.68 5.01 0.82
C LEU A 32 0.08 4.22 1.89
N ILE A 33 0.80 3.17 1.51
CA ILE A 33 1.62 2.37 2.44
C ILE A 33 2.65 3.25 3.15
N GLN A 34 3.39 4.09 2.41
CA GLN A 34 4.38 5.01 2.97
C GLN A 34 3.76 5.97 3.99
N ARG A 35 2.58 6.54 3.70
CA ARG A 35 1.87 7.41 4.64
C ARG A 35 1.48 6.66 5.91
N LEU A 36 0.92 5.46 5.78
CA LEU A 36 0.56 4.62 6.92
C LEU A 36 1.78 4.25 7.77
N GLN A 37 2.93 3.94 7.16
CA GLN A 37 4.18 3.68 7.87
C GLN A 37 4.67 4.93 8.63
N SER A 38 4.66 6.11 8.01
CA SER A 38 5.05 7.35 8.70
C SER A 38 4.15 7.67 9.90
N ILE A 39 2.84 7.48 9.76
CA ILE A 39 1.86 7.71 10.83
C ILE A 39 2.06 6.67 11.94
N GLY A 40 2.25 5.39 11.57
CA GLY A 40 2.47 4.31 12.52
C GLY A 40 3.76 4.50 13.33
N LEU A 41 4.85 4.93 12.69
CA LEU A 41 6.11 5.22 13.39
C LEU A 41 5.97 6.37 14.38
N ALA A 42 5.18 7.40 14.05
CA ALA A 42 5.00 8.58 14.90
C ALA A 42 3.98 8.36 16.04
N LEU A 43 2.88 7.65 15.78
CA LEU A 43 1.70 7.59 16.67
C LEU A 43 1.28 6.17 17.09
N ALA A 44 1.97 5.13 16.62
CA ALA A 44 1.57 3.74 16.79
C ALA A 44 0.15 3.42 16.28
N GLY A 45 -0.41 2.28 16.66
CA GLY A 45 -1.65 1.73 16.10
C GLY A 45 -2.90 2.59 16.35
N ALA A 46 -3.36 2.69 17.60
CA ALA A 46 -4.67 3.29 17.89
C ALA A 46 -4.71 4.82 17.66
N ALA A 47 -3.65 5.54 18.07
CA ALA A 47 -3.59 6.99 17.83
C ALA A 47 -3.34 7.30 16.34
N GLY A 48 -2.50 6.50 15.67
CA GLY A 48 -2.33 6.61 14.22
C GLY A 48 -3.61 6.33 13.44
N ALA A 49 -4.46 5.41 13.89
CA ALA A 49 -5.75 5.13 13.24
C ALA A 49 -6.74 6.31 13.38
N ARG A 50 -6.76 6.97 14.55
CA ARG A 50 -7.57 8.19 14.75
C ARG A 50 -7.11 9.32 13.83
N LEU A 51 -5.80 9.58 13.76
CA LEU A 51 -5.26 10.57 12.81
C LEU A 51 -5.57 10.17 11.37
N GLY A 52 -5.40 8.89 11.03
CA GLY A 52 -5.72 8.36 9.71
C GLY A 52 -7.16 8.65 9.30
N HIS A 53 -8.12 8.45 10.20
CA HIS A 53 -9.51 8.79 9.96
C HIS A 53 -9.71 10.29 9.67
N CYS A 54 -9.06 11.17 10.45
CA CYS A 54 -9.09 12.62 10.18
C CYS A 54 -8.49 13.00 8.82
N LEU A 55 -7.53 12.22 8.32
CA LEU A 55 -6.91 12.40 7.00
C LEU A 55 -7.67 11.69 5.86
N GLY A 56 -8.82 11.07 6.14
CA GLY A 56 -9.63 10.34 5.16
C GLY A 56 -9.15 8.91 4.86
N TYR A 57 -8.24 8.35 5.67
CA TYR A 57 -7.80 6.96 5.56
C TYR A 57 -8.68 6.03 6.40
N ALA A 58 -9.31 5.05 5.75
CA ALA A 58 -10.04 3.98 6.43
C ALA A 58 -9.08 2.86 6.87
N VAL A 59 -8.47 3.00 8.04
CA VAL A 59 -7.54 2.01 8.62
C VAL A 59 -7.75 1.82 10.12
N CYS A 60 -7.52 0.60 10.61
CA CYS A 60 -7.52 0.29 12.04
C CYS A 60 -6.08 0.22 12.60
N GLY A 61 -5.95 0.27 13.93
CA GLY A 61 -4.63 0.26 14.58
C GLY A 61 -3.80 -0.99 14.28
N SER A 62 -4.43 -2.17 14.20
CA SER A 62 -3.75 -3.41 13.79
C SER A 62 -3.25 -3.34 12.35
N THR A 63 -3.97 -2.67 11.44
CA THR A 63 -3.49 -2.46 10.07
C THR A 63 -2.21 -1.62 10.05
N LEU A 64 -2.09 -0.61 10.91
CA LEU A 64 -0.87 0.19 11.02
C LEU A 64 0.28 -0.63 11.59
N LEU A 65 0.07 -1.38 12.68
CA LEU A 65 1.09 -2.25 13.26
C LEU A 65 1.58 -3.30 12.25
N ASN A 66 0.68 -3.95 11.52
CA ASN A 66 1.02 -4.89 10.46
C ASN A 66 1.83 -4.26 9.30
N GLN A 67 1.75 -2.93 9.10
CA GLN A 67 2.61 -2.24 8.14
C GLN A 67 3.99 -1.91 8.71
N LEU A 68 4.09 -1.68 10.02
CA LEU A 68 5.38 -1.47 10.69
C LEU A 68 6.19 -2.76 10.76
N GLU A 69 5.55 -3.90 11.02
CA GLU A 69 6.21 -5.22 11.01
C GLU A 69 6.80 -5.59 9.64
N ARG A 70 6.33 -4.94 8.57
CA ARG A 70 6.84 -5.14 7.19
C ARG A 70 8.01 -4.21 6.87
N LEU A 71 8.31 -3.23 7.72
CA LEU A 71 9.47 -2.38 7.51
C LEU A 71 10.72 -3.22 7.71
N PRO A 72 11.79 -2.97 6.92
CA PRO A 72 13.09 -3.52 7.26
C PRO A 72 13.44 -3.03 8.66
N LEU A 73 13.99 -3.94 9.47
CA LEU A 73 14.54 -3.54 10.75
C LEU A 73 15.60 -2.47 10.48
N PRO A 74 15.66 -1.40 11.29
CA PRO A 74 16.81 -0.53 11.25
C PRO A 74 18.04 -1.41 11.45
N TRP A 75 19.13 -1.08 10.77
CA TRP A 75 20.43 -1.68 11.05
C TRP A 75 20.75 -1.34 12.51
N LEU A 76 20.47 -2.26 13.40
CA LEU A 76 20.83 -2.20 14.80
C LEU A 76 21.50 -3.55 15.08
N ILE A 77 22.65 -3.70 14.41
CA ILE A 77 23.88 -4.44 14.67
C ILE A 77 24.82 -4.09 13.50
#